data_AF-A0A0W0X4B1-F1
#
_entry.id   AF-A0A0W0X4B1-F1
#
_cell.length_a   1.000
_cell.length_b   1.000
_cell.length_c   1.000
_cell.angle_alpha   90.00
_cell.angle_beta   90.00
_cell.angle_gamma   90.00
#
_symmetry.space_group_name_H-M   'P 1'
#
loop_
_entity.id
_entity.type
_entity.pdbx_description
1 polymer ?
#
loop_
_entity_poly.entity_id
_entity_poly.type
_entity_poly.pdbx_seq_one_letter_code
_entity_poly.pdbx_strand_id
1 'polypeptide(L)'
;MSKQKFDKDTTAQAQDAIREEEKKKEEELKAQNLAKEEEEKKLAMRNLQAEQEAAEEQAQLLNKNDEEDKEVEQIGLHLLDIKPWKKDSEELLKDYKDKFPDRKLDEKGTLLFTSREELEQFLNDQAKLPPEGKGRKFLVSEVDAKGQLLGKHHFSCGDGKVYSGSPEEIIAKLKENQATANPTTQKLIADGLSIFERILNPKPQPTTDAKKRLEAMKSGDQPPAPTAEPKQEESEGDYKSPSPFNSTPNPFH
;
A
#
# COMPACT_ATOMS: atom_id res chain seq x y z
N MET A 1 48.37 -89.06 -49.23
CA MET A 1 47.90 -88.31 -48.05
C MET A 1 48.48 -86.90 -48.11
N SER A 2 47.79 -85.86 -47.61
CA SER A 2 48.23 -84.43 -47.53
C SER A 2 47.65 -83.44 -48.57
N LYS A 3 46.31 -83.32 -48.64
CA LYS A 3 45.62 -82.11 -49.17
C LYS A 3 44.53 -81.60 -48.22
N GLN A 4 43.86 -82.49 -47.48
CA GLN A 4 42.82 -82.12 -46.51
C GLN A 4 43.29 -81.33 -45.26
N LYS A 5 44.59 -81.26 -44.97
CA LYS A 5 45.10 -80.46 -43.86
C LYS A 5 45.42 -79.01 -44.25
N PHE A 6 45.56 -78.72 -45.55
CA PHE A 6 45.93 -77.38 -46.01
C PHE A 6 44.71 -76.46 -46.10
N ASP A 7 43.54 -76.98 -46.49
CA ASP A 7 42.31 -76.17 -46.63
C ASP A 7 41.70 -75.72 -45.28
N LYS A 8 41.96 -76.46 -44.19
CA LYS A 8 41.43 -76.08 -42.86
C LYS A 8 42.16 -74.90 -42.24
N ASP A 9 43.47 -74.76 -42.48
CA ASP A 9 44.27 -73.66 -41.93
C ASP A 9 43.98 -72.32 -42.65
N THR A 10 43.74 -72.34 -43.97
CA THR A 10 43.38 -71.13 -44.74
C THR A 10 41.99 -70.59 -44.37
N THR A 11 41.06 -71.49 -44.04
CA THR A 11 39.69 -71.09 -43.67
C THR A 11 39.64 -70.49 -42.26
N ALA A 12 40.47 -70.98 -41.33
CA ALA A 12 40.61 -70.41 -39.98
C ALA A 12 41.26 -69.03 -40.02
N GLN A 13 42.34 -68.84 -40.80
CA GLN A 13 42.96 -67.52 -40.98
C GLN A 13 42.03 -66.49 -41.63
N ALA A 14 41.18 -66.92 -42.57
CA ALA A 14 40.20 -66.02 -43.18
C ALA A 14 39.09 -65.59 -42.20
N GLN A 15 38.64 -66.48 -41.30
CA GLN A 15 37.66 -66.14 -40.28
C GLN A 15 38.22 -65.21 -39.19
N ASP A 16 39.48 -65.39 -38.80
CA ASP A 16 40.14 -64.51 -37.85
C ASP A 16 40.36 -63.10 -38.44
N ALA A 17 40.73 -63.00 -39.73
CA ALA A 17 40.85 -61.72 -40.42
C ALA A 17 39.52 -60.95 -40.52
N ILE A 18 38.41 -61.65 -40.80
CA ILE A 18 37.06 -61.04 -40.84
C ILE A 18 36.66 -60.55 -39.44
N ARG A 19 36.94 -61.33 -38.40
CA ARG A 19 36.63 -60.97 -37.01
C ARG A 19 37.45 -59.77 -36.52
N GLU A 20 38.70 -59.67 -36.94
CA GLU A 20 39.57 -58.54 -36.63
C GLU A 20 39.12 -57.26 -37.36
N GLU A 21 38.66 -57.39 -38.61
CA GLU A 21 38.09 -56.28 -39.38
C GLU A 21 36.75 -55.79 -38.79
N GLU A 22 35.87 -56.71 -38.35
CA GLU A 22 34.62 -56.37 -37.66
C GLU A 22 34.88 -55.67 -36.32
N LYS A 23 35.85 -56.16 -35.54
CA LYS A 23 36.23 -55.53 -34.26
C LYS A 23 36.78 -54.12 -34.47
N LYS A 24 37.58 -53.91 -35.52
CA LYS A 24 38.12 -52.60 -35.87
C LYS A 24 37.02 -51.62 -36.31
N LYS A 25 36.04 -52.08 -37.09
CA LYS A 25 34.85 -51.29 -37.47
C LYS A 25 33.97 -50.95 -36.26
N GLU A 26 33.82 -51.87 -35.32
CA GLU A 26 33.07 -51.61 -34.08
C GLU A 26 33.77 -50.56 -33.19
N GLU A 27 35.10 -50.63 -33.09
CA GLU A 27 35.90 -49.66 -32.33
C GLU A 27 35.88 -48.26 -32.98
N GLU A 28 35.99 -48.19 -34.31
CA GLU A 28 35.87 -46.94 -35.07
C GLU A 28 34.48 -46.31 -34.93
N LEU A 29 33.42 -47.11 -34.97
CA LEU A 29 32.04 -46.64 -34.77
C LEU A 29 31.83 -46.13 -33.33
N LYS A 30 32.39 -46.81 -32.32
CA LYS A 30 32.35 -46.35 -30.93
C LYS A 30 33.10 -45.04 -30.73
N ALA A 31 34.28 -44.90 -31.34
CA ALA A 31 35.06 -43.67 -31.28
C ALA A 31 34.33 -42.50 -31.97
N GLN A 32 33.67 -42.75 -33.10
CA GLN A 32 32.88 -41.74 -33.82
C GLN A 32 31.65 -41.29 -33.01
N ASN A 33 30.95 -42.23 -32.37
CA ASN A 33 29.79 -41.91 -31.53
C ASN A 33 30.21 -41.10 -30.30
N LEU A 34 31.33 -41.45 -29.66
CA LEU A 34 31.85 -40.71 -28.51
C LEU A 34 32.25 -39.28 -28.89
N ALA A 35 32.93 -39.10 -30.02
CA ALA A 35 33.30 -37.78 -30.52
C ALA A 35 32.06 -36.91 -30.83
N LYS A 36 31.00 -37.51 -31.39
CA LYS A 36 29.75 -36.80 -31.67
C LYS A 36 29.00 -36.41 -30.38
N GLU A 37 28.97 -37.28 -29.38
CA GLU A 37 28.36 -37.00 -28.08
C GLU A 37 29.08 -35.85 -27.35
N GLU A 38 30.42 -35.83 -27.40
CA GLU A 38 31.21 -34.72 -26.83
C GLU A 38 30.95 -33.38 -27.55
N GLU A 39 30.82 -33.40 -28.88
CA GLU A 39 30.50 -32.20 -29.66
C GLU A 39 29.09 -31.68 -29.35
N GLU A 40 28.09 -32.56 -29.29
CA GLU A 40 26.71 -32.20 -28.92
C GLU A 40 26.63 -31.63 -27.50
N LYS A 41 27.36 -32.22 -26.54
CA LYS A 41 27.42 -31.72 -25.16
C LYS A 41 28.08 -30.35 -25.08
N LYS A 42 29.14 -30.12 -25.85
CA LYS A 42 29.83 -28.82 -25.91
C LYS A 42 28.94 -27.74 -26.54
N LEU A 43 28.18 -28.09 -27.58
CA LEU A 43 27.23 -27.19 -28.20
C LEU A 43 26.07 -26.84 -27.25
N ALA A 44 25.52 -27.83 -26.55
CA ALA A 44 24.46 -27.63 -25.56
C ALA A 44 24.91 -26.72 -24.41
N MET A 45 26.12 -26.91 -23.90
CA MET A 45 26.70 -26.06 -22.85
C MET A 45 26.89 -24.62 -23.33
N ARG A 46 27.36 -24.43 -24.57
CA ARG A 46 27.51 -23.10 -25.18
C ARG A 46 26.17 -22.38 -25.36
N ASN A 47 25.13 -23.10 -25.80
CA ASN A 47 23.80 -22.55 -25.95
C ASN A 47 23.19 -22.16 -24.60
N LEU A 48 23.35 -23.00 -23.57
CA LEU A 48 22.89 -22.69 -22.23
C LEU A 48 23.60 -21.45 -21.65
N GLN A 49 24.90 -21.32 -21.87
CA GLN A 49 25.65 -20.15 -21.43
C GLN A 49 25.21 -18.88 -22.17
N ALA A 50 24.98 -18.95 -23.49
CA ALA A 50 24.48 -17.82 -24.26
C ALA A 50 23.07 -17.39 -23.84
N GLU A 51 22.20 -18.35 -23.48
CA GLU A 51 20.85 -18.07 -22.96
C GLU A 51 20.92 -17.41 -21.57
N GLN A 52 21.83 -17.85 -20.71
CA GLN A 52 22.09 -17.22 -19.41
C GLN A 52 22.63 -15.79 -19.55
N GLU A 53 23.62 -15.57 -20.43
CA GLU A 53 24.17 -14.23 -20.69
C GLU A 53 23.11 -13.30 -21.29
N ALA A 54 22.27 -13.79 -22.21
CA ALA A 54 21.16 -12.99 -22.77
C ALA A 54 20.08 -12.66 -21.73
N ALA A 55 19.76 -13.60 -20.83
CA ALA A 55 18.83 -13.38 -19.74
C ALA A 55 19.37 -12.35 -18.71
N GLU A 56 20.66 -12.41 -18.40
CA GLU A 56 21.33 -11.44 -17.54
C GLU A 56 21.39 -10.04 -18.18
N GLU A 57 21.68 -9.95 -19.48
CA GLU A 57 21.70 -8.68 -20.21
C GLU A 57 20.29 -8.07 -20.29
N GLN A 58 19.25 -8.89 -20.52
CA GLN A 58 17.86 -8.44 -20.49
C GLN A 58 17.42 -7.99 -19.08
N ALA A 59 17.84 -8.69 -18.02
CA ALA A 59 17.59 -8.28 -16.64
C ALA A 59 18.30 -6.96 -16.29
N GLN A 60 19.51 -6.73 -16.79
CA GLN A 60 20.23 -5.47 -16.60
C GLN A 60 19.59 -4.31 -17.37
N LEU A 61 19.04 -4.55 -18.57
CA LEU A 61 18.32 -3.54 -19.35
C LEU A 61 16.96 -3.20 -18.70
N LEU A 62 16.26 -4.18 -18.12
CA LEU A 62 15.05 -3.94 -17.33
C LEU A 62 15.37 -3.11 -16.08
N ASN A 63 16.46 -3.41 -15.37
CA ASN A 63 16.88 -2.63 -14.20
C ASN A 63 17.34 -1.19 -14.54
N LYS A 64 17.90 -0.95 -15.75
CA LYS A 64 18.32 0.39 -16.19
C LYS A 64 17.17 1.26 -16.73
N ASN A 65 16.15 0.65 -17.34
CA ASN A 65 14.96 1.39 -17.76
C ASN A 65 14.02 1.76 -16.59
N ASP A 66 14.21 1.17 -15.41
CA ASP A 66 13.50 1.53 -14.17
C ASP A 66 14.14 2.72 -13.40
N GLU A 67 15.23 3.32 -13.91
CA GLU A 67 15.87 4.48 -13.27
C GLU A 67 15.47 5.84 -13.85
N GLU A 68 14.85 5.91 -15.04
CA GLU A 68 14.46 7.19 -15.66
C GLU A 68 13.01 7.64 -15.39
N ASP A 69 12.15 6.80 -14.79
CA ASP A 69 10.76 7.16 -14.48
C ASP A 69 10.27 6.58 -13.13
N LYS A 70 11.16 6.48 -12.14
CA LYS A 70 10.72 6.33 -10.74
C LYS A 70 10.09 7.65 -10.30
N GLU A 71 8.78 7.73 -10.50
CA GLU A 71 7.89 8.54 -9.68
C GLU A 71 8.20 8.16 -8.22
N VAL A 72 9.10 8.90 -7.56
CA VAL A 72 9.47 8.65 -6.17
C VAL A 72 8.16 8.63 -5.40
N GLU A 73 7.77 7.47 -4.83
CA GLU A 73 6.51 7.34 -4.09
C GLU A 73 6.48 8.42 -3.00
N GLN A 74 5.76 9.52 -3.26
CA GLN A 74 5.66 10.63 -2.32
C GLN A 74 4.57 10.28 -1.31
N ILE A 75 4.91 10.36 -0.03
CA ILE A 75 3.96 10.18 1.05
C ILE A 75 3.38 11.55 1.41
N GLY A 76 2.11 11.76 1.09
CA GLY A 76 1.39 12.97 1.45
C GLY A 76 0.77 12.89 2.84
N LEU A 77 0.91 13.94 3.65
CA LEU A 77 0.24 14.10 4.93
C LEU A 77 -0.62 15.36 4.96
N HIS A 78 -1.90 15.20 5.25
CA HIS A 78 -2.82 16.30 5.45
C HIS A 78 -3.04 16.57 6.95
N LEU A 79 -2.91 17.82 7.37
CA LEU A 79 -3.18 18.24 8.76
C LEU A 79 -4.69 18.32 9.00
N LEU A 80 -5.15 17.65 10.05
CA LEU A 80 -6.55 17.77 10.48
C LEU A 80 -6.71 18.97 11.43
N ASP A 81 -7.64 19.86 11.12
CA ASP A 81 -7.93 21.03 11.97
C ASP A 81 -8.65 20.60 13.26
N ILE A 82 -7.88 20.50 14.34
CA ILE A 82 -8.38 20.22 15.69
C ILE A 82 -8.30 21.51 16.49
N LYS A 83 -9.44 22.07 16.89
CA LYS A 83 -9.49 23.12 17.91
C LYS A 83 -9.32 22.44 19.29
N PRO A 84 -8.33 22.83 20.13
CA PRO A 84 -7.59 24.10 20.20
C PRO A 84 -6.15 24.10 19.64
N TRP A 85 -5.73 23.10 18.87
CA TRP A 85 -4.33 22.88 18.45
C TRP A 85 -3.90 23.67 17.21
N LYS A 86 -4.68 24.67 16.80
CA LYS A 86 -4.40 25.47 15.61
C LYS A 86 -2.98 26.05 15.60
N LYS A 87 -2.51 26.54 16.76
CA LYS A 87 -1.15 27.09 16.89
C LYS A 87 -0.08 26.03 16.65
N ASP A 88 -0.22 24.85 17.24
CA ASP A 88 0.70 23.73 17.02
C ASP A 88 0.73 23.32 15.54
N SER A 89 -0.44 23.26 14.89
CA SER A 89 -0.55 22.97 13.45
C SER A 89 0.15 24.01 12.57
N GLU A 90 -0.03 25.31 12.86
CA GLU A 90 0.63 26.39 12.11
C GLU A 90 2.15 26.35 12.27
N GLU A 91 2.64 26.09 13.49
CA GLU A 91 4.07 25.94 13.71
C GLU A 91 4.64 24.66 13.05
N LEU A 92 3.86 23.56 12.99
CA LEU A 92 4.26 22.34 12.28
C LEU A 92 4.52 22.62 10.80
N LEU A 93 3.62 23.37 10.15
CA LEU A 93 3.75 23.77 8.76
C LEU A 93 4.95 24.70 8.55
N LYS A 94 5.23 25.58 9.52
CA LYS A 94 6.40 26.46 9.47
C LYS A 94 7.70 25.66 9.53
N ASP A 95 7.84 24.78 10.53
CA ASP A 95 9.05 23.96 10.69
C ASP A 95 9.26 23.02 9.50
N TYR A 96 8.18 22.53 8.88
CA TYR A 96 8.27 21.77 7.65
C TYR A 96 8.87 22.60 6.51
N LYS A 97 8.38 23.83 6.29
CA LYS A 97 8.92 24.73 5.25
C LYS A 97 10.37 25.09 5.50
N ASP A 98 10.74 25.27 6.76
CA ASP A 98 12.12 25.58 7.16
C ASP A 98 13.06 24.38 6.91
N LYS A 99 12.59 23.15 7.17
CA LYS A 99 13.37 21.91 6.93
C LYS A 99 13.42 21.50 5.47
N PHE A 100 12.36 21.78 4.70
CA PHE A 100 12.21 21.39 3.30
C PHE A 100 11.84 22.59 2.42
N PRO A 101 12.75 23.56 2.23
CA PRO A 101 12.46 24.81 1.53
C PRO A 101 12.10 24.61 0.05
N ASP A 102 12.59 23.52 -0.56
CA ASP A 102 12.35 23.21 -1.97
C ASP A 102 10.98 22.55 -2.21
N ARG A 103 10.26 22.15 -1.15
CA ARG A 103 8.96 21.47 -1.24
C ARG A 103 7.82 22.46 -1.09
N LYS A 104 7.06 22.66 -2.16
CA LYS A 104 5.86 23.51 -2.14
C LYS A 104 4.72 22.78 -1.44
N LEU A 105 4.10 23.45 -0.48
CA LEU A 105 2.82 23.03 0.08
C LEU A 105 1.69 23.39 -0.89
N ASP A 106 0.69 22.51 -0.99
CA ASP A 106 -0.55 22.82 -1.68
C ASP A 106 -1.44 23.78 -0.85
N GLU A 107 -2.59 24.18 -1.40
CA GLU A 107 -3.57 25.03 -0.72
C GLU A 107 -4.13 24.41 0.57
N LYS A 108 -4.04 23.08 0.68
CA LYS A 108 -4.49 22.28 1.82
C LYS A 108 -3.41 22.10 2.88
N GLY A 109 -2.19 22.61 2.65
CA GLY A 109 -1.06 22.45 3.56
C GLY A 109 -0.53 21.01 3.64
N THR A 110 -0.69 20.22 2.57
CA THR A 110 -0.22 18.84 2.48
C THR A 110 1.31 18.79 2.51
N LEU A 111 1.84 18.07 3.49
CA LEU A 111 3.27 17.81 3.64
C LEU A 111 3.65 16.62 2.75
N LEU A 112 4.73 16.73 1.98
CA LEU A 112 5.17 15.70 1.04
C LEU A 112 6.53 15.13 1.48
N PHE A 113 6.60 13.83 1.67
CA PHE A 113 7.82 13.13 2.08
C PHE A 113 8.30 12.19 0.99
N THR A 114 9.62 12.09 0.80
CA THR A 114 10.21 11.20 -0.21
C THR A 114 10.44 9.79 0.33
N SER A 115 10.34 9.60 1.64
CA SER A 115 10.42 8.28 2.27
C SER A 115 9.65 8.23 3.58
N ARG A 116 9.33 7.00 3.99
CA ARG A 116 8.69 6.71 5.27
C ARG A 116 9.57 7.13 6.46
N GLU A 117 10.87 6.90 6.35
CA GLU A 117 11.85 7.21 7.39
C GLU A 117 11.94 8.72 7.62
N GLU A 118 11.93 9.51 6.55
CA GLU A 118 11.95 10.98 6.62
C GLU A 118 10.70 11.53 7.31
N LEU A 119 9.53 11.00 6.93
CA LEU A 119 8.26 11.32 7.57
C LEU A 119 8.31 11.02 9.06
N GLU A 120 8.72 9.81 9.43
CA GLU A 120 8.76 9.38 10.81
C GLU A 120 9.77 10.19 11.62
N GLN A 121 10.93 10.50 11.06
CA GLN A 121 11.92 11.35 11.71
C GLN A 121 11.36 12.75 11.94
N PHE A 122 10.77 13.37 10.92
CA PHE A 122 10.16 14.70 11.05
C PHE A 122 9.09 14.72 12.15
N LEU A 123 8.13 13.79 12.13
CA LEU A 123 7.06 13.77 13.14
C LEU A 123 7.59 13.48 14.55
N ASN A 124 8.60 12.61 14.68
CA ASN A 124 9.23 12.32 15.97
C ASN A 124 10.00 13.52 16.52
N ASP A 125 10.69 14.28 15.66
CA ASP A 125 11.36 15.52 16.06
C ASP A 125 10.32 16.51 16.61
N GLN A 126 9.21 16.68 15.88
CA GLN A 126 8.10 17.58 16.24
C GLN A 126 7.43 17.18 17.56
N ALA A 127 7.20 15.89 17.76
CA ALA A 127 6.67 15.37 19.03
C ALA A 127 7.61 15.58 20.21
N LYS A 128 8.91 15.83 20.00
CA LYS A 128 9.93 16.01 21.05
C LYS A 128 10.39 17.46 21.25
N LEU A 129 9.86 18.42 20.49
CA LEU A 129 10.33 19.81 20.52
C LEU A 129 10.18 20.47 21.92
N PRO A 130 11.17 21.28 22.35
CA PRO A 130 11.13 22.10 23.58
C PRO A 130 10.12 23.28 23.47
N PRO A 131 9.60 23.86 24.58
CA PRO A 131 10.40 24.38 25.70
C PRO A 131 10.06 23.87 27.12
N GLU A 132 9.18 22.89 27.31
CA GLU A 132 8.82 22.43 28.68
C GLU A 132 8.55 20.92 28.78
N GLY A 133 9.20 20.10 27.96
CA GLY A 133 8.94 18.65 27.94
C GLY A 133 7.51 18.27 27.51
N LYS A 134 6.76 19.22 26.94
CA LYS A 134 5.49 18.99 26.26
C LYS A 134 5.76 19.01 24.77
N GLY A 135 5.67 17.85 24.15
CA GLY A 135 5.74 17.72 22.70
C GLY A 135 4.70 18.56 21.99
N ARG A 136 4.92 18.82 20.69
CA ARG A 136 3.89 19.43 19.85
C ARG A 136 2.67 18.52 19.73
N LYS A 137 1.48 19.10 19.75
CA LYS A 137 0.23 18.35 19.55
C LYS A 137 -0.19 18.42 18.11
N PHE A 138 -0.44 17.28 17.48
CA PHE A 138 -0.88 17.26 16.08
C PHE A 138 -1.64 15.99 15.76
N LEU A 139 -2.46 16.08 14.72
CA LEU A 139 -3.05 14.93 14.03
C LEU A 139 -2.92 15.17 12.53
N VAL A 140 -2.22 14.27 11.86
CA VAL A 140 -2.08 14.25 10.41
C VAL A 140 -2.59 12.93 9.86
N SER A 141 -3.06 12.95 8.62
CA SER A 141 -3.57 11.77 7.92
C SER A 141 -2.82 11.57 6.62
N GLU A 142 -2.46 10.33 6.31
CA GLU A 142 -1.90 9.97 5.01
C GLU A 142 -2.95 10.18 3.92
N VAL A 143 -2.51 10.77 2.81
CA VAL A 143 -3.32 11.03 1.63
C VAL A 143 -2.69 10.44 0.38
N ASP A 144 -3.54 10.04 -0.57
CA ASP A 144 -3.10 9.65 -1.90
C ASP A 144 -2.70 10.87 -2.76
N ALA A 145 -2.24 10.62 -3.99
CA ALA A 145 -1.88 11.67 -4.95
C ALA A 145 -3.05 12.62 -5.31
N LYS A 146 -4.31 12.24 -5.03
CA LYS A 146 -5.51 13.06 -5.24
C LYS A 146 -5.92 13.83 -3.98
N GLY A 147 -5.18 13.67 -2.88
CA GLY A 147 -5.49 14.27 -1.58
C GLY A 147 -6.66 13.58 -0.86
N GLN A 148 -6.98 12.33 -1.19
CA GLN A 148 -7.97 11.52 -0.49
C GLN A 148 -7.33 10.83 0.72
N LEU A 149 -8.04 10.78 1.84
CA LEU A 149 -7.56 10.16 3.07
C LEU A 149 -7.41 8.64 2.91
N LEU A 150 -6.24 8.09 3.23
CA LEU A 150 -5.94 6.66 3.20
C LEU A 150 -6.34 5.92 4.49
N GLY A 151 -6.87 6.63 5.49
CA GLY A 151 -7.31 6.05 6.77
C GLY A 151 -6.17 5.76 7.77
N LYS A 152 -4.93 6.09 7.41
CA LYS A 152 -3.77 6.01 8.31
C LYS A 152 -3.47 7.39 8.87
N HIS A 153 -3.25 7.44 10.18
CA HIS A 153 -3.05 8.69 10.90
C HIS A 153 -1.74 8.66 11.69
N HIS A 154 -1.18 9.85 11.92
CA HIS A 154 -0.10 10.07 12.88
C HIS A 154 -0.53 11.13 13.87
N PHE A 155 -0.40 10.80 15.15
CA PHE A 155 -0.95 11.57 16.24
C PHE A 155 0.09 11.81 17.33
N SER A 156 0.15 13.02 17.85
CA SER A 156 0.83 13.30 19.11
C SER A 156 -0.08 14.13 20.02
N CYS A 157 -0.20 13.72 21.28
CA CYS A 157 -0.90 14.48 22.32
C CYS A 157 0.03 15.41 23.12
N GLY A 158 1.29 15.54 22.68
CA GLY A 158 2.32 16.34 23.33
C GLY A 158 3.03 15.64 24.49
N ASP A 159 3.00 14.31 24.50
CA ASP A 159 3.67 13.46 25.48
C ASP A 159 5.09 13.03 25.07
N GLY A 160 5.61 13.55 23.96
CA GLY A 160 6.91 13.14 23.43
C GLY A 160 6.84 11.98 22.42
N LYS A 161 5.65 11.42 22.17
CA LYS A 161 5.47 10.23 21.33
C LYS A 161 4.60 10.52 20.11
N VAL A 162 4.81 9.72 19.06
CA VAL A 162 3.95 9.66 17.88
C VAL A 162 3.25 8.31 17.86
N TYR A 163 1.93 8.36 17.79
CA TYR A 163 1.05 7.20 17.63
C TYR A 163 0.64 7.12 16.17
N SER A 164 1.01 6.03 15.51
CA SER A 164 0.72 5.82 14.09
C SER A 164 -0.14 4.57 13.89
N GLY A 165 -1.09 4.64 12.96
CA GLY A 165 -1.98 3.52 12.61
C GLY A 165 -3.37 3.98 12.19
N SER A 166 -4.32 3.05 12.17
CA SER A 166 -5.75 3.37 12.10
C SER A 166 -6.21 4.10 13.37
N PRO A 167 -7.38 4.76 13.34
CA PRO A 167 -7.96 5.37 14.54
C PRO A 167 -8.08 4.39 15.73
N GLU A 168 -8.50 3.15 15.47
CA GLU A 168 -8.67 2.10 16.48
C GLU A 168 -7.33 1.67 17.08
N GLU A 169 -6.31 1.48 16.24
CA GLU A 169 -4.95 1.14 16.67
C GLU A 169 -4.36 2.23 17.55
N ILE A 170 -4.56 3.51 17.18
CA ILE A 170 -4.10 4.64 17.97
C ILE A 170 -4.82 4.68 19.32
N ILE A 171 -6.15 4.47 19.36
CA ILE A 171 -6.90 4.38 20.62
C ILE A 171 -6.35 3.26 21.51
N ALA A 172 -6.06 2.09 20.95
CA ALA A 172 -5.51 0.96 21.70
C ALA A 172 -4.15 1.32 22.33
N LYS A 173 -3.23 1.90 21.54
CA LYS A 173 -1.92 2.35 22.02
C LYS A 173 -2.02 3.45 23.06
N LEU A 174 -2.96 4.38 22.93
CA LEU A 174 -3.20 5.44 23.91
C LEU A 174 -3.69 4.85 25.24
N LYS A 175 -4.64 3.91 25.22
CA LYS A 175 -5.14 3.23 26.44
C LYS A 175 -4.05 2.44 27.15
N GLU A 176 -3.19 1.74 26.40
CA GLU A 176 -2.03 1.02 26.96
C GLU A 176 -1.05 1.98 27.65
N ASN A 177 -0.71 3.10 27.00
CA ASN A 177 0.17 4.11 27.59
C ASN A 177 -0.47 4.82 28.78
N GLN A 178 -1.79 4.99 28.80
CA GLN A 178 -2.50 5.61 29.93
C GLN A 178 -2.29 4.85 31.25
N ALA A 179 -2.23 3.51 31.18
CA ALA A 179 -2.09 2.65 32.36
C ALA A 179 -0.73 2.79 33.07
N THR A 180 0.31 3.21 32.34
CA THR A 180 1.69 3.28 32.85
C THR A 180 2.23 4.72 32.93
N ALA A 181 1.49 5.69 32.40
CA ALA A 181 1.87 7.10 32.37
C ALA A 181 1.76 7.79 33.74
N ASN A 182 2.57 8.84 33.94
CA ASN A 182 2.42 9.75 35.08
C ASN A 182 1.11 10.57 34.99
N PRO A 183 0.62 11.20 36.08
CA PRO A 183 -0.67 11.90 36.07
C PRO A 183 -0.79 13.03 35.03
N THR A 184 0.31 13.73 34.74
CA THR A 184 0.34 14.80 33.74
C THR A 184 0.15 14.24 32.33
N THR A 185 0.86 13.17 32.00
CA THR A 185 0.77 12.47 30.71
C THR A 185 -0.57 11.75 30.57
N GLN A 186 -1.13 11.19 31.65
CA GLN A 186 -2.48 10.60 31.62
C GLN A 186 -3.54 11.60 31.18
N LYS A 187 -3.45 12.88 31.60
CA LYS A 187 -4.36 13.93 31.16
C LYS A 187 -4.21 14.23 29.66
N LEU A 188 -2.98 14.29 29.15
CA LEU A 188 -2.71 14.50 27.72
C LEU A 188 -3.27 13.34 26.88
N ILE A 189 -3.11 12.10 27.35
CA ILE A 189 -3.65 10.91 26.69
C ILE A 189 -5.19 10.91 26.72
N ALA A 190 -5.81 11.28 27.84
CA ALA A 190 -7.27 11.38 27.94
C ALA A 190 -7.86 12.43 26.98
N ASP A 191 -7.20 13.59 26.86
CA ASP A 191 -7.57 14.61 25.87
C ASP A 191 -7.47 14.06 24.43
N GLY A 192 -6.41 13.28 24.15
CA GLY A 192 -6.21 12.60 22.87
C GLY A 192 -7.28 11.56 22.54
N LEU A 193 -7.68 10.74 23.52
CA LEU A 193 -8.77 9.77 23.36
C LEU A 193 -10.10 10.46 23.00
N SER A 194 -10.40 11.61 23.63
CA SER A 194 -11.62 12.37 23.31
C SER A 194 -11.64 12.89 21.87
N ILE A 195 -10.48 13.15 21.27
CA ILE A 195 -10.38 13.57 19.86
C ILE A 195 -10.73 12.43 18.93
N PHE A 196 -10.16 11.24 19.16
CA PHE A 196 -10.47 10.06 18.34
C PHE A 196 -11.92 9.60 18.48
N GLU A 197 -12.54 9.76 19.65
CA GLU A 197 -13.98 9.54 19.80
C GLU A 197 -14.81 10.46 18.89
N ARG A 198 -14.41 11.72 18.69
CA ARG A 198 -15.10 12.65 17.78
C ARG A 198 -14.88 12.34 16.32
N ILE A 199 -13.71 11.77 15.97
CA ILE A 199 -13.37 11.38 14.60
C ILE A 199 -14.15 10.12 14.20
N LEU A 200 -14.20 9.13 15.09
CA LEU A 200 -14.95 7.89 14.86
C LEU A 200 -16.46 8.08 14.97
N ASN A 201 -16.91 8.95 15.88
CA ASN A 201 -18.31 9.27 16.08
C ASN A 201 -18.52 10.78 15.90
N PRO A 202 -18.52 11.29 14.65
CA PRO A 202 -18.83 12.68 14.40
C PRO A 202 -20.27 12.93 14.86
N LYS A 203 -20.43 13.56 16.03
CA LYS A 203 -21.75 13.99 16.48
C LYS A 203 -22.31 14.90 15.38
N PRO A 204 -23.53 14.64 14.86
CA PRO A 204 -24.14 15.54 13.91
C PRO A 204 -24.17 16.92 14.56
N GLN A 205 -23.45 17.87 14.00
CA GLN A 205 -23.53 19.24 14.49
C GLN A 205 -24.99 19.66 14.35
N PRO A 206 -25.64 20.17 15.41
CA PRO A 206 -26.97 20.71 15.27
C PRO A 206 -26.86 21.85 14.26
N THR A 207 -27.45 21.65 13.09
CA THR A 207 -27.54 22.68 12.06
C THR A 207 -28.15 23.93 12.70
N THR A 208 -27.77 25.11 12.21
CA THR A 208 -28.39 26.38 12.61
C THR A 208 -29.91 26.32 12.57
N ASP A 209 -30.48 25.49 11.69
CA ASP A 209 -31.90 25.16 11.59
C ASP A 209 -32.45 24.41 12.82
N ALA A 210 -31.73 23.39 13.30
CA ALA A 210 -32.12 22.63 14.50
C ALA A 210 -32.05 23.50 15.77
N LYS A 211 -31.06 24.40 15.87
CA LYS A 211 -30.99 25.37 16.97
C LYS A 211 -32.12 26.39 16.92
N LYS A 212 -32.42 26.95 15.75
CA LYS A 212 -33.56 27.86 15.57
C LYS A 212 -34.89 27.20 15.89
N ARG A 213 -35.08 25.93 15.51
CA ARG A 213 -36.29 25.16 15.85
C ARG A 213 -36.43 24.91 17.35
N LEU A 214 -35.32 24.62 18.04
CA LEU A 214 -35.34 24.42 19.49
C LEU A 214 -35.59 25.72 20.26
N GLU A 215 -35.01 26.84 19.78
CA GLU A 215 -35.29 28.17 20.33
C GLU A 215 -36.75 28.58 20.08
N ALA A 216 -37.30 28.36 18.89
CA ALA A 216 -38.71 28.61 18.60
C ALA A 216 -39.66 27.79 19.50
N MET A 217 -39.34 26.52 19.75
CA MET A 217 -40.09 25.66 20.68
C MET A 217 -40.00 26.12 22.13
N LYS A 218 -38.92 26.81 22.53
CA LYS A 218 -38.70 27.28 23.90
C LYS A 218 -39.28 28.67 24.16
N SER A 219 -39.40 29.48 23.11
CA SER A 219 -39.98 30.84 23.16
C SER A 219 -41.51 30.85 23.07
N GLY A 220 -42.15 29.71 22.81
CA GLY A 220 -43.62 29.64 22.64
C GLY A 220 -44.12 30.27 21.34
N ASP A 221 -43.22 30.75 20.49
CA ASP A 221 -43.55 31.24 19.16
C ASP A 221 -43.67 30.05 18.21
N GLN A 222 -44.92 29.80 17.82
CA GLN A 222 -45.28 28.82 16.80
C GLN A 222 -44.42 29.06 15.55
N PRO A 223 -43.67 28.06 15.04
CA PRO A 223 -42.86 28.26 13.85
C PRO A 223 -43.77 28.62 12.66
N PRO A 224 -43.35 29.51 11.76
CA PRO A 224 -44.10 29.75 10.54
C PRO A 224 -44.22 28.42 9.77
N ALA A 225 -45.45 28.15 9.33
CA ALA A 225 -45.75 27.00 8.50
C ALA A 225 -44.77 26.91 7.31
N PRO A 226 -44.41 25.70 6.86
CA PRO A 226 -43.58 25.55 5.67
C PRO A 226 -44.31 26.23 4.51
N THR A 227 -43.69 27.26 3.94
CA THR A 227 -44.12 27.85 2.68
C THR A 227 -43.83 26.84 1.58
N ALA A 228 -44.73 25.87 1.44
CA ALA A 228 -44.94 25.22 0.17
C ALA A 228 -45.73 26.22 -0.68
N GLU A 229 -45.13 26.71 -1.77
CA GLU A 229 -45.80 26.68 -3.07
C GLU A 229 -44.78 26.72 -4.22
N PRO A 230 -45.16 26.18 -5.39
CA PRO A 230 -44.26 25.58 -6.37
C PRO A 230 -43.99 26.51 -7.56
N LYS A 231 -42.87 26.30 -8.25
CA LYS A 231 -42.74 26.66 -9.66
C LYS A 231 -42.62 25.39 -10.48
N GLN A 232 -43.69 25.10 -11.22
CA GLN A 232 -43.69 24.21 -12.38
C GLN A 232 -42.70 24.77 -13.41
N GLU A 233 -41.79 23.94 -13.89
CA GLU A 233 -41.32 23.98 -15.27
C GLU A 233 -41.11 22.54 -15.73
N GLU A 234 -41.50 22.30 -16.97
CA GLU A 234 -41.88 21.03 -17.58
C GLU A 234 -40.71 20.07 -17.77
N SER A 235 -40.92 18.77 -17.50
CA SER A 235 -40.35 17.74 -18.36
C SER A 235 -41.26 16.51 -18.35
N GLU A 236 -41.82 16.20 -19.51
CA GLU A 236 -42.56 14.98 -19.80
C GLU A 236 -41.71 13.75 -19.44
N GLY A 237 -42.31 12.80 -18.72
CA GLY A 237 -41.62 11.62 -18.20
C GLY A 237 -42.61 10.65 -17.56
N ASP A 238 -43.40 10.05 -18.42
CA ASP A 238 -44.43 9.05 -18.17
C ASP A 238 -43.90 7.84 -17.38
N TYR A 239 -44.15 7.75 -16.06
CA TYR A 239 -44.10 6.47 -15.32
C TYR A 239 -45.14 6.43 -14.19
N LYS A 240 -46.17 5.61 -14.41
CA LYS A 240 -47.17 5.21 -13.42
C LYS A 240 -46.52 4.40 -12.29
N SER A 241 -46.51 4.93 -11.07
CA SER A 241 -46.45 4.13 -9.84
C SER A 241 -47.83 4.13 -9.16
N PRO A 242 -48.45 2.96 -8.92
CA PRO A 242 -49.63 2.89 -8.06
C PRO A 242 -49.23 2.93 -6.58
N SER A 243 -49.96 3.75 -5.83
CA SER A 243 -49.75 4.03 -4.42
C SER A 243 -49.78 2.79 -3.51
N PRO A 244 -49.04 2.85 -2.38
CA PRO A 244 -49.10 1.87 -1.30
C PRO A 244 -50.23 2.18 -0.31
N PHE A 245 -50.50 1.21 0.57
CA PHE A 245 -51.45 1.19 1.70
C PHE A 245 -52.87 0.67 1.42
N ASN A 246 -53.01 -0.65 1.58
CA ASN A 246 -54.20 -1.20 2.22
C ASN A 246 -53.75 -2.23 3.27
N SER A 247 -53.57 -1.77 4.51
CA SER A 247 -53.36 -2.66 5.66
C SER A 247 -54.58 -2.56 6.56
N THR A 248 -55.55 -3.42 6.28
CA THR A 248 -56.68 -3.70 7.16
C THR A 248 -56.17 -4.46 8.38
N PRO A 249 -56.46 -4.03 9.62
CA PRO A 249 -56.24 -4.86 10.80
C PRO A 249 -57.32 -5.95 10.85
N ASN A 250 -56.91 -7.21 10.95
CA ASN A 250 -57.80 -8.36 11.08
C ASN A 250 -57.94 -8.71 12.57
N PRO A 251 -59.15 -8.65 13.17
CA PRO A 251 -59.39 -9.15 14.52
C PRO A 251 -60.38 -10.32 14.47
N PHE A 252 -59.88 -11.55 14.57
CA PHE A 252 -60.68 -12.71 15.00
C PHE A 252 -59.76 -13.62 15.84
N HIS A 253 -60.04 -13.83 17.13
CA HIS A 253 -61.03 -14.74 17.74
C HIS A 253 -60.58 -16.21 17.73
#